data_AF-A0A363U932-F1
#
_entry.id   AF-A0A363U932-F1
#
_cell.length_a   1.000
_cell.length_b   1.000
_cell.length_c   1.000
_cell.angle_alpha   90.00
_cell.angle_beta   90.00
_cell.angle_gamma   90.00
#
_symmetry.space_group_name_H-M   'P 1'
#
loop_
_entity.id
_entity.type
_entity.pdbx_description
1 polymer ?
#
loop_
_entity_poly.entity_id
_entity_poly.type
_entity_poly.pdbx_seq_one_letter_code
_entity_poly.pdbx_strand_id
1 'polypeptide(L)'
;MARNEMMKPPSDMRGMDNPILDGRIRSLLARRKKIEAVKIYREEYGVGLKEAKDAVDQIEASMKREGASTNVPYESAISGDPFAEDGVNRRRMLVLAAALAVALCGLGVFFLMVNF
;
A
#
# COMPACT_ATOMS: atom_id res chain seq x y z
N MET A 1 27.27 -27.82 16.03
CA MET A 1 27.17 -26.43 15.57
C MET A 1 27.22 -26.45 14.05
N ALA A 2 26.08 -26.45 13.36
CA ALA A 2 25.98 -26.41 11.89
C ALA A 2 24.48 -26.33 11.47
N ARG A 3 23.72 -25.32 11.91
CA ARG A 3 22.25 -25.33 11.70
C ARG A 3 21.72 -24.40 10.60
N ASN A 4 22.44 -23.38 10.13
CA ASN A 4 21.80 -22.35 9.30
C ASN A 4 22.60 -21.87 8.07
N GLU A 5 23.74 -22.46 7.74
CA GLU A 5 24.62 -21.94 6.66
C GLU A 5 24.16 -22.28 5.23
N MET A 6 23.08 -23.05 5.05
CA MET A 6 22.64 -23.54 3.72
C MET A 6 21.22 -23.17 3.28
N MET A 7 20.49 -22.33 4.03
CA MET A 7 19.13 -21.92 3.63
C MET A 7 19.06 -20.43 3.25
N LYS A 8 20.05 -19.94 2.50
CA LYS A 8 19.84 -18.72 1.71
C LYS A 8 19.21 -19.16 0.40
N PRO A 9 17.87 -19.10 0.25
CA PRO A 9 17.26 -19.39 -1.04
C PRO A 9 17.90 -18.47 -2.10
N PRO A 10 18.20 -19.01 -3.29
CA PRO A 10 18.74 -18.24 -4.39
C PRO A 10 17.89 -16.99 -4.60
N SER A 11 18.55 -15.86 -4.90
CA SER A 11 17.93 -14.53 -5.02
C SER A 11 16.69 -14.50 -5.92
N ASP A 12 16.58 -15.46 -6.83
CA ASP A 12 15.50 -15.57 -7.81
C ASP A 12 14.24 -16.29 -7.28
N MET A 13 14.30 -16.94 -6.11
CA MET A 13 13.17 -17.67 -5.49
C MET A 13 12.57 -16.97 -4.25
N ARG A 14 13.09 -15.82 -3.80
CA ARG A 14 12.64 -15.14 -2.56
C ARG A 14 11.19 -14.63 -2.58
N GLY A 15 10.44 -14.86 -3.65
CA GLY A 15 9.11 -14.32 -3.86
C GLY A 15 7.94 -15.26 -3.58
N MET A 16 8.12 -16.53 -3.15
CA MET A 16 7.00 -17.49 -3.37
C MET A 16 6.66 -18.54 -2.30
N ASP A 17 7.33 -18.59 -1.15
CA ASP A 17 7.13 -19.71 -0.21
C ASP A 17 6.53 -19.32 1.15
N ASN A 18 6.53 -18.03 1.56
CA ASN A 18 5.85 -17.59 2.79
C ASN A 18 4.88 -16.41 2.56
N PRO A 19 3.64 -16.69 2.09
CA PRO A 19 2.63 -15.65 1.87
C PRO A 19 2.23 -14.90 3.15
N ILE A 20 2.38 -15.53 4.32
CA ILE A 20 2.05 -14.93 5.61
C ILE A 20 3.08 -13.85 5.99
N LEU A 21 4.37 -14.14 5.81
CA LEU A 21 5.45 -13.21 6.10
C LEU A 21 5.42 -12.02 5.15
N ASP A 22 5.24 -12.27 3.86
CA ASP A 22 5.16 -11.22 2.84
C ASP A 22 3.97 -10.28 3.11
N GLY A 23 2.78 -10.84 3.40
CA GLY A 23 1.61 -10.05 3.78
C GLY A 23 1.85 -9.21 5.05
N ARG A 24 2.57 -9.75 6.04
CA ARG A 24 2.91 -9.02 7.27
C ARG A 24 3.90 -7.89 7.00
N ILE A 25 4.92 -8.11 6.18
CA ILE A 25 5.90 -7.10 5.76
C ILE A 25 5.18 -5.98 4.99
N ARG A 26 4.35 -6.32 4.01
CA ARG A 26 3.53 -5.34 3.26
C ARG A 26 2.63 -4.52 4.18
N SER A 27 1.96 -5.17 5.15
CA SER A 27 1.13 -4.45 6.13
C SER A 27 1.94 -3.51 7.03
N LEU A 28 3.16 -3.87 7.40
CA LEU A 28 4.04 -3.02 8.20
C LEU A 28 4.56 -1.83 7.38
N LEU A 29 4.93 -2.06 6.12
CA LEU A 29 5.33 -1.02 5.17
C LEU A 29 4.19 -0.03 4.89
N ALA A 30 2.96 -0.51 4.71
CA ALA A 30 1.77 0.32 4.56
C ALA A 30 1.55 1.26 5.76
N ARG A 31 1.90 0.79 6.97
CA ARG A 31 1.83 1.56 8.23
C ARG A 31 3.09 2.39 8.51
N ARG A 32 3.99 2.56 7.53
CA ARG A 32 5.31 3.24 7.66
C ARG A 32 6.23 2.63 8.72
N LYS A 33 6.00 1.38 9.13
CA LYS A 33 6.79 0.66 10.15
C LYS A 33 7.94 -0.16 9.54
N LYS A 34 8.81 0.49 8.77
CA LYS A 34 9.91 -0.18 8.04
C LYS A 34 10.89 -0.91 8.96
N ILE A 35 11.20 -0.34 10.13
CA ILE A 35 12.12 -0.94 11.11
C ILE A 35 11.58 -2.29 11.62
N GLU A 36 10.28 -2.38 11.86
CA GLU A 36 9.62 -3.61 12.33
C GLU A 36 9.62 -4.68 11.22
N ALA A 37 9.43 -4.28 9.96
CA ALA A 37 9.54 -5.19 8.82
C ALA A 37 10.95 -5.77 8.67
N VAL A 38 12.00 -4.94 8.80
CA VAL A 38 13.40 -5.40 8.77
C VAL A 38 13.70 -6.35 9.92
N LYS A 39 13.13 -6.09 11.11
CA LYS A 39 13.31 -6.96 12.28
C LYS A 39 12.74 -8.36 12.03
N ILE A 40 11.48 -8.44 11.58
CA ILE A 40 10.84 -9.73 11.30
C ILE A 40 11.58 -10.49 10.19
N TYR A 41 11.97 -9.79 9.11
CA TYR A 41 12.73 -10.41 8.03
C TYR A 41 14.06 -10.99 8.53
N ARG A 42 14.74 -10.29 9.44
CA ARG A 42 15.97 -10.78 10.06
C ARG A 42 15.72 -11.97 11.01
N GLU A 43 14.65 -11.95 11.78
CA GLU A 43 14.31 -13.02 12.73
C GLU A 43 13.97 -14.33 12.00
N GLU A 44 13.23 -14.23 10.88
CA GLU A 44 12.81 -15.40 10.09
C GLU A 44 13.96 -15.98 9.25
N TYR A 45 14.74 -15.13 8.57
CA TYR A 45 15.79 -15.59 7.65
C TYR A 45 17.19 -15.62 8.25
N GLY A 46 17.40 -15.09 9.46
CA GLY A 46 18.71 -15.06 10.12
C GLY A 46 19.77 -14.21 9.38
N VAL A 47 19.35 -13.28 8.51
CA VAL A 47 20.25 -12.51 7.65
C VAL A 47 20.86 -11.29 8.34
N GLY A 48 21.93 -10.75 7.76
CA GLY A 48 22.53 -9.50 8.22
C GLY A 48 21.60 -8.30 8.08
N LEU A 49 21.80 -7.26 8.89
CA LEU A 49 20.98 -6.03 8.86
C LEU A 49 20.96 -5.37 7.46
N LYS A 50 22.09 -5.43 6.75
CA LYS A 50 22.22 -4.91 5.38
C LYS A 50 21.31 -5.66 4.40
N GLU A 51 21.28 -6.98 4.49
CA GLU A 51 20.49 -7.84 3.60
C GLU A 51 19.00 -7.75 3.90
N ALA A 52 18.62 -7.71 5.18
CA ALA A 52 17.23 -7.53 5.59
C ALA A 52 16.67 -6.17 5.12
N LYS A 53 17.47 -5.10 5.25
CA LYS A 53 17.08 -3.77 4.78
C LYS A 53 16.88 -3.76 3.26
N ASP A 54 17.81 -4.33 2.52
CA ASP A 54 17.78 -4.38 1.06
C ASP A 54 16.55 -5.14 0.55
N ALA A 55 16.24 -6.30 1.14
CA ALA A 55 15.05 -7.08 0.78
C ALA A 55 13.74 -6.32 1.05
N VAL A 56 13.61 -5.70 2.24
CA VAL A 56 12.43 -4.91 2.60
C VAL A 56 12.27 -3.68 1.72
N ASP A 57 13.38 -3.05 1.30
CA ASP A 57 13.37 -1.91 0.37
C ASP A 57 12.88 -2.31 -1.02
N GLN A 58 13.32 -3.46 -1.53
CA GLN A 58 12.82 -4.01 -2.79
C GLN A 58 11.32 -4.33 -2.75
N ILE A 59 10.83 -4.89 -1.64
CA ILE A 59 9.39 -5.16 -1.43
C ILE A 59 8.59 -3.85 -1.35
N GLU A 60 9.12 -2.82 -0.70
CA GLU A 60 8.48 -1.50 -0.67
C GLU A 60 8.42 -0.87 -2.07
N ALA A 61 9.51 -1.00 -2.84
CA ALA A 61 9.60 -0.50 -4.21
C ALA A 61 8.65 -1.25 -5.15
N SER A 62 8.52 -2.57 -5.01
CA SER A 62 7.57 -3.37 -5.78
C SER A 62 6.14 -3.04 -5.40
N MET A 63 5.83 -2.91 -4.10
CA MET A 63 4.50 -2.51 -3.61
C MET A 63 4.08 -1.14 -4.14
N LYS A 64 5.02 -0.18 -4.22
CA LYS A 64 4.76 1.15 -4.80
C LYS A 64 4.42 1.06 -6.30
N ARG A 65 4.95 0.06 -7.02
CA ARG A 65 4.63 -0.21 -8.43
C ARG A 65 3.34 -1.05 -8.59
N GLU A 66 3.15 -2.05 -7.74
CA GLU A 66 1.99 -2.95 -7.68
C GLU A 66 0.70 -2.25 -7.24
N GLY A 67 0.79 -1.16 -6.46
CA GLY A 67 -0.34 -0.27 -6.18
C GLY A 67 -1.00 0.33 -7.42
N ALA A 68 -0.39 0.20 -8.61
CA ALA A 68 -0.97 0.54 -9.90
C ALA A 68 -1.49 -0.68 -10.71
N SER A 69 -1.29 -1.93 -10.30
CA SER A 69 -1.68 -3.11 -11.11
C SER A 69 -2.09 -4.40 -10.41
N THR A 70 -2.07 -4.54 -9.09
CA THR A 70 -2.42 -5.82 -8.44
C THR A 70 -3.38 -5.66 -7.27
N ASN A 71 -4.61 -5.26 -7.60
CA ASN A 71 -5.80 -5.77 -6.96
C ASN A 71 -6.79 -6.13 -8.07
N VAL A 72 -6.57 -7.25 -8.75
CA VAL A 72 -7.69 -7.96 -9.39
C VAL A 72 -8.23 -8.89 -8.33
N PRO A 73 -9.40 -8.59 -7.74
CA PRO A 73 -10.06 -9.53 -6.85
C PRO A 73 -10.31 -10.79 -7.68
N TYR A 74 -9.87 -11.94 -7.16
CA TYR A 74 -10.38 -13.23 -7.62
C TYR A 74 -11.92 -13.36 -7.39
N GLU A 75 -12.54 -12.40 -6.71
CA GLU A 75 -13.99 -12.20 -6.64
C GLU A 75 -14.57 -11.39 -7.81
N SER A 76 -14.43 -11.88 -9.04
CA SER A 76 -15.22 -11.32 -10.16
C SER A 76 -15.68 -12.37 -11.17
N ALA A 77 -15.51 -13.66 -10.87
CA ALA A 77 -16.00 -14.75 -11.72
C ALA A 77 -17.10 -15.61 -11.06
N ILE A 78 -17.42 -15.40 -9.78
CA ILE A 78 -18.53 -16.08 -9.11
C ILE A 78 -19.39 -15.02 -8.42
N SER A 79 -20.61 -14.86 -8.93
CA SER A 79 -21.65 -13.94 -8.47
C SER A 79 -21.33 -12.45 -8.68
N GLY A 80 -21.46 -11.99 -9.92
CA GLY A 80 -21.90 -10.61 -10.11
C GLY A 80 -23.30 -10.48 -9.53
N ASP A 81 -23.41 -9.95 -8.32
CA ASP A 81 -24.67 -9.45 -7.81
C ASP A 81 -25.09 -8.24 -8.67
N PRO A 82 -26.21 -8.29 -9.41
CA PRO A 82 -26.60 -7.25 -10.37
C PRO A 82 -27.04 -5.92 -9.71
N PHE A 83 -26.71 -5.70 -8.43
CA PHE A 83 -27.17 -4.57 -7.63
C PHE A 83 -26.07 -3.82 -6.85
N ALA A 84 -24.78 -4.16 -6.98
CA ALA A 84 -23.71 -3.36 -6.38
C ALA A 84 -23.52 -2.02 -7.10
N GLU A 85 -24.14 -0.97 -6.58
CA GLU A 85 -23.88 0.41 -7.01
C GLU A 85 -22.52 0.93 -6.51
N ASP A 86 -21.66 1.35 -7.44
CA ASP A 86 -20.37 2.00 -7.18
C ASP A 86 -20.52 3.33 -6.41
N GLY A 87 -20.45 3.25 -5.08
CA GLY A 87 -20.58 4.39 -4.17
C GLY A 87 -19.29 5.16 -3.87
N VAL A 88 -18.15 4.76 -4.44
CA VAL A 88 -16.84 5.33 -4.05
C VAL A 88 -16.52 6.64 -4.78
N ASN A 89 -16.92 6.78 -6.05
CA ASN A 89 -16.65 7.99 -6.84
C ASN A 89 -17.63 9.13 -6.52
N ARG A 90 -18.88 8.81 -6.17
CA ARG A 90 -19.91 9.80 -5.75
C ARG A 90 -19.49 10.57 -4.51
N ARG A 91 -18.93 9.92 -3.48
CA ARG A 91 -18.48 10.61 -2.26
C ARG A 91 -17.32 11.57 -2.53
N ARG A 92 -16.35 11.16 -3.34
CA ARG A 92 -15.23 12.02 -3.75
C ARG A 92 -15.72 13.20 -4.58
N MET A 93 -16.67 12.97 -5.49
CA MET A 93 -17.28 14.00 -6.32
C MET A 93 -18.07 15.03 -5.49
N LEU A 94 -18.84 14.58 -4.50
CA LEU A 94 -19.60 15.47 -3.60
C LEU A 94 -18.69 16.35 -2.73
N VAL A 95 -17.60 15.79 -2.20
CA VAL A 95 -16.64 16.56 -1.38
C VAL A 95 -15.91 17.62 -2.20
N LEU A 96 -15.49 17.30 -3.43
CA LEU A 96 -14.86 18.27 -4.33
C LEU A 96 -15.83 19.39 -4.75
N ALA A 97 -17.08 19.04 -5.06
CA ALA A 97 -18.11 20.02 -5.41
C ALA A 97 -18.42 20.98 -4.25
N ALA A 98 -18.57 20.47 -3.02
CA ALA A 98 -18.78 21.29 -1.83
C ALA A 98 -17.59 22.21 -1.55
N ALA A 99 -16.36 21.70 -1.67
CA ALA A 99 -15.15 22.52 -1.47
C ALA A 99 -15.04 23.66 -2.49
N LEU A 100 -15.34 23.40 -3.78
CA LEU A 100 -15.36 24.43 -4.81
C LEU A 100 -16.46 25.47 -4.58
N ALA A 101 -17.66 25.04 -4.17
CA ALA A 101 -18.76 25.96 -3.86
C ALA A 101 -18.41 26.89 -2.70
N VAL A 102 -17.82 26.37 -1.62
CA VAL A 102 -17.38 27.18 -0.47
C VAL A 102 -16.26 28.15 -0.88
N ALA A 103 -15.31 27.72 -1.70
CA ALA A 103 -14.23 28.56 -2.18
C ALA A 103 -14.74 29.70 -3.10
N LEU A 104 -15.65 29.40 -4.03
CA LEU A 104 -16.23 30.41 -4.93
C LEU A 104 -17.14 31.39 -4.18
N CYS A 105 -17.97 30.91 -3.26
CA CYS A 105 -18.80 31.77 -2.42
C CYS A 105 -17.92 32.67 -1.52
N GLY A 106 -16.87 32.12 -0.90
CA GLY A 106 -15.95 32.89 -0.06
C GLY A 106 -15.21 33.97 -0.84
N LEU A 107 -14.66 33.63 -2.02
CA LEU A 107 -13.97 34.59 -2.88
C LEU A 107 -14.93 35.66 -3.43
N GLY A 108 -16.16 35.31 -3.77
CA GLY A 108 -17.17 36.26 -4.27
C GLY A 108 -17.59 37.28 -3.20
N VAL A 109 -17.86 36.83 -1.97
CA VAL A 109 -18.21 37.71 -0.85
C VAL A 109 -17.02 38.59 -0.46
N PHE A 110 -15.82 38.04 -0.44
CA PHE A 110 -14.60 38.78 -0.13
C PHE A 110 -14.31 39.87 -1.19
N PHE A 111 -14.47 39.54 -2.48
CA PHE A 111 -14.26 40.49 -3.56
C PHE A 111 -15.33 41.60 -3.60
N LEU A 112 -16.59 41.27 -3.28
CA LEU A 112 -17.68 42.26 -3.18
C LEU A 112 -17.45 43.24 -2.02
N MET A 113 -16.88 42.78 -0.90
CA MET A 113 -16.66 43.58 0.30
C MET A 113 -15.39 44.44 0.23
N VAL A 114 -14.46 44.15 -0.69
CA VAL A 114 -13.22 44.94 -0.92
C VAL A 114 -13.40 45.98 -2.02
N ASN A 115 -14.36 45.79 -2.92
CA ASN A 115 -14.62 46.65 -4.08
C ASN A 115 -15.77 47.66 -3.86
N PHE A 116 -16.21 47.82 -2.61
CA PHE A 116 -17.20 48.79 -2.13
C PHE A 116 -16.58 49.60 -1.00
#